data_AF-A0A9D7GHW1-F1
#
_entry.id   AF-A0A9D7GHW1-F1
#
_cell.length_a   1.000
_cell.length_b   1.000
_cell.length_c   1.000
_cell.angle_alpha   90.00
_cell.angle_beta   90.00
_cell.angle_gamma   90.00
#
_symmetry.space_group_name_H-M   'P 1'
#
loop_
_entity.id
_entity.type
_entity.pdbx_description
1 polymer ?
#
loop_
_entity_poly.entity_id
_entity_poly.type
_entity_poly.pdbx_seq_one_letter_code
_entity_poly.pdbx_strand_id
1 'polypeptide(L)'
;MDRSLLARNDGATLGEVARHLEGALSGVGYGERSYYTVPGGFALATRLEQITPDGTPKPDPQRWSTALPEQPVFSLGDYLRALFAAPQGDYRVIVFIITNRAFATSGRPATNEQAEAWLSGGLDRLPRSIQALPFDADVEASALVYQFRKSGHGDPAVALASSTTSAATQLDRSGIVAALRR
;
A
#
# COMPACT_ATOMS: atom_id res chain seq x y z
N MET A 1 -10.97 7.51 -1.42
CA MET A 1 -11.31 6.94 -0.10
C MET A 1 -12.03 8.02 0.69
N ASP A 2 -13.00 7.67 1.54
CA ASP A 2 -13.70 8.67 2.34
C ASP A 2 -12.74 9.30 3.37
N ARG A 3 -12.61 10.63 3.35
CA ARG A 3 -11.72 11.38 4.23
C ARG A 3 -12.10 11.29 5.70
N SER A 4 -13.39 11.12 5.99
CA SER A 4 -13.88 10.95 7.36
C SER A 4 -13.34 9.68 8.04
N LEU A 5 -12.88 8.70 7.25
CA LEU A 5 -12.21 7.50 7.76
C LEU A 5 -10.78 7.78 8.25
N LEU A 6 -10.18 8.90 7.84
CA LEU A 6 -8.78 9.21 8.10
C LEU A 6 -8.55 10.22 9.22
N ALA A 7 -9.50 11.12 9.41
CA ALA A 7 -9.47 12.10 10.49
C ALA A 7 -10.90 12.37 10.98
N ARG A 8 -11.06 12.45 12.31
CA ARG A 8 -12.35 12.67 12.96
C ARG A 8 -12.66 14.15 13.23
N ASN A 9 -11.65 15.02 13.22
CA ASN A 9 -11.79 16.42 13.61
C ASN A 9 -11.26 17.34 12.51
N ASP A 10 -11.88 18.52 12.41
CA ASP A 10 -11.37 19.62 11.59
C ASP A 10 -10.05 20.13 12.19
N GLY A 11 -9.02 20.27 11.34
CA GLY A 11 -7.68 20.72 11.76
C GLY A 11 -6.67 19.60 12.05
N ALA A 12 -6.97 18.36 11.68
CA ALA A 12 -5.99 17.28 11.75
C ALA A 12 -4.74 17.56 10.91
N THR A 13 -3.61 16.97 11.30
CA THR A 13 -2.35 17.03 10.54
C THR A 13 -2.14 15.76 9.72
N LEU A 14 -1.31 15.82 8.67
CA LEU A 14 -0.92 14.62 7.93
C LEU A 14 -0.22 13.58 8.83
N GLY A 15 0.47 14.01 9.89
CA GLY A 15 1.06 13.11 10.88
C GLY A 15 0.03 12.35 11.72
N GLU A 16 -1.12 12.97 12.02
CA GLU A 16 -2.23 12.29 12.69
C GLU A 16 -2.94 11.30 11.77
N VAL A 17 -3.18 11.69 10.52
CA VAL A 17 -3.73 10.80 9.49
C VAL A 17 -2.82 9.58 9.28
N ALA A 18 -1.52 9.82 9.17
CA ALA A 18 -0.52 8.76 9.07
C ALA A 18 -0.64 7.79 10.26
N ARG A 19 -0.61 8.30 11.49
CA ARG A 19 -0.72 7.46 12.70
C ARG A 19 -2.02 6.66 12.79
N HIS A 20 -3.14 7.22 12.31
CA HIS A 20 -4.42 6.50 12.26
C HIS A 20 -4.38 5.36 11.23
N LEU A 21 -3.85 5.62 10.03
CA LEU A 21 -3.60 4.59 9.01
C LEU A 21 -2.68 3.49 9.54
N GLU A 22 -1.58 3.88 10.19
CA GLU A 22 -0.63 2.98 10.82
C GLU A 22 -1.30 2.04 11.82
N GLY A 23 -2.11 2.59 12.74
CA GLY A 23 -2.85 1.81 13.73
C GLY A 23 -3.85 0.85 13.09
N ALA A 24 -4.60 1.31 12.08
CA ALA A 24 -5.56 0.47 11.36
C ALA A 24 -4.86 -0.68 10.60
N LEU A 25 -3.75 -0.39 9.92
CA LEU A 25 -2.94 -1.36 9.20
C LEU A 25 -2.37 -2.42 10.14
N SER A 26 -1.73 -2.00 11.23
CA SER A 26 -1.18 -2.91 12.22
C SER A 26 -2.28 -3.74 12.89
N GLY A 27 -3.46 -3.17 13.14
CA GLY A 27 -4.61 -3.86 13.72
C GLY A 27 -5.19 -4.99 12.87
N VAL A 28 -4.83 -5.06 11.58
CA VAL A 28 -5.24 -6.14 10.66
C VAL A 28 -4.06 -6.92 10.07
N GLY A 29 -2.86 -6.79 10.65
CA GLY A 29 -1.68 -7.60 10.35
C GLY A 29 -0.67 -7.01 9.36
N TYR A 30 -0.88 -5.80 8.83
CA TYR A 30 0.11 -5.08 8.02
C TYR A 30 1.12 -4.36 8.93
N GLY A 31 1.99 -5.14 9.59
CA GLY A 31 3.04 -4.60 10.45
C GLY A 31 4.14 -3.86 9.66
N GLU A 32 4.51 -4.39 8.51
CA GLU A 32 5.53 -3.83 7.63
C GLU A 32 4.92 -2.84 6.60
N ARG A 33 5.54 -1.66 6.49
CA ARG A 33 5.11 -0.54 5.63
C ARG A 33 6.25 0.45 5.41
N SER A 34 6.18 1.25 4.34
CA SER A 34 7.09 2.38 4.12
C SER A 34 6.42 3.63 3.62
N TYR A 35 6.99 4.74 4.07
CA TYR A 35 6.64 6.08 3.64
C TYR A 35 7.44 6.50 2.43
N TYR A 36 6.77 7.28 1.58
CA TYR A 36 7.37 7.99 0.47
C TYR A 36 6.87 9.42 0.48
N THR A 37 7.76 10.37 0.25
CA THR A 37 7.38 11.77 0.09
C THR A 37 6.81 11.96 -1.31
N VAL A 38 5.60 12.52 -1.40
CA VAL A 38 5.03 12.99 -2.65
C VAL A 38 4.83 14.51 -2.56
N PRO A 39 4.75 15.23 -3.68
CA PRO A 39 4.45 16.66 -3.63
C PRO A 39 3.19 16.92 -2.80
N GLY A 40 3.28 17.80 -1.79
CA GLY A 40 2.15 18.18 -0.96
C GLY A 40 1.63 17.12 0.02
N GLY A 41 2.37 16.02 0.26
CA GLY A 41 1.95 15.02 1.24
C GLY A 41 2.81 13.76 1.26
N PHE A 42 2.18 12.60 1.43
CA PHE A 42 2.88 11.32 1.52
C PHE A 42 2.15 10.18 0.83
N ALA A 43 2.92 9.15 0.51
CA ALA A 43 2.39 7.83 0.21
C ALA A 43 2.85 6.83 1.29
N LEU A 44 1.99 5.86 1.60
CA LEU A 44 2.24 4.77 2.54
C LEU A 44 1.98 3.45 1.82
N ALA A 45 3.04 2.71 1.55
CA ALA A 45 2.97 1.40 0.91
C ALA A 45 2.95 0.30 1.97
N THR A 46 2.06 -0.67 1.81
CA THR A 46 1.95 -1.85 2.66
C THR A 46 2.87 -2.97 2.19
N ARG A 47 3.17 -3.92 3.09
CA ARG A 47 3.76 -5.20 2.71
C ARG A 47 2.94 -5.94 1.66
N LEU A 48 3.63 -6.75 0.85
CA LEU A 48 3.01 -7.64 -0.11
C LEU A 48 2.15 -8.68 0.62
N GLU A 49 0.94 -8.84 0.14
CA GLU A 49 -0.05 -9.76 0.70
C GLU A 49 -0.45 -10.79 -0.35
N GLN A 50 -0.47 -12.07 0.03
CA GLN A 50 -1.05 -13.12 -0.78
C GLN A 50 -2.56 -13.19 -0.59
N ILE A 51 -3.28 -13.21 -1.70
CA ILE A 51 -4.74 -13.21 -1.75
C ILE A 51 -5.26 -14.45 -2.49
N THR A 52 -6.52 -14.77 -2.26
CA THR A 52 -7.29 -15.64 -3.13
C THR A 52 -7.75 -14.86 -4.38
N PRO A 53 -8.18 -15.54 -5.46
CA PRO A 53 -8.60 -14.88 -6.70
C PRO A 53 -9.77 -13.89 -6.56
N ASP A 54 -10.54 -13.98 -5.48
CA ASP A 54 -11.63 -13.07 -5.15
C ASP A 54 -11.17 -11.86 -4.30
N GLY A 55 -9.87 -11.74 -4.00
CA GLY A 55 -9.29 -10.62 -3.26
C GLY A 55 -9.35 -10.75 -1.74
N THR A 56 -9.76 -11.91 -1.22
CA THR A 56 -9.71 -12.21 0.22
C THR A 56 -8.26 -12.51 0.63
N PRO A 57 -7.75 -12.00 1.76
CA PRO A 57 -6.46 -12.42 2.29
C PRO A 57 -6.41 -13.93 2.51
N LYS A 58 -5.30 -14.57 2.14
CA LYS A 58 -5.05 -15.94 2.60
C LYS A 58 -4.88 -15.97 4.14
N PRO A 59 -5.11 -17.12 4.79
CA PRO A 59 -4.82 -17.25 6.21
C PRO A 59 -3.31 -17.22 6.48
N ASP A 60 -2.94 -16.85 7.70
CA ASP A 60 -1.55 -16.96 8.15
C ASP A 60 -1.12 -18.44 8.25
N PRO A 61 0.15 -18.76 7.97
CA PRO A 61 1.25 -17.85 7.60
C PRO A 61 1.32 -17.51 6.11
N GLN A 62 0.45 -18.09 5.27
CA GLN A 62 0.54 -17.99 3.80
C GLN A 62 0.25 -16.58 3.28
N ARG A 63 -0.52 -15.80 4.04
CA ARG A 63 -0.83 -14.39 3.76
C ARG A 63 0.41 -13.55 3.47
N TRP A 64 1.51 -13.83 4.14
CA TRP A 64 2.72 -13.04 4.10
C TRP A 64 3.88 -13.91 3.62
N SER A 65 3.83 -14.33 2.36
CA SER A 65 4.84 -15.23 1.79
C SER A 65 6.27 -14.72 2.08
N THR A 66 7.01 -15.51 2.85
CA THR A 66 8.25 -15.19 3.58
C THR A 66 9.52 -15.21 2.71
N ALA A 67 9.44 -14.82 1.44
CA ALA A 67 10.57 -14.89 0.51
C ALA A 67 11.56 -13.71 0.64
N LEU A 68 11.43 -12.88 1.67
CA LEU A 68 12.32 -11.75 1.92
C LEU A 68 13.04 -11.88 3.26
N PRO A 69 14.36 -11.59 3.31
CA PRO A 69 15.04 -11.36 4.57
C PRO A 69 14.30 -10.27 5.35
N GLU A 70 14.23 -10.42 6.68
CA GLU A 70 13.84 -9.33 7.58
C GLU A 70 14.75 -8.13 7.30
N GLN A 71 14.27 -7.16 6.54
CA GLN A 71 15.00 -5.93 6.31
C GLN A 71 14.64 -4.92 7.40
N PRO A 72 15.61 -4.13 7.89
CA PRO A 72 15.34 -3.11 8.91
C PRO A 72 14.40 -2.00 8.42
N VAL A 73 14.23 -1.86 7.09
CA VAL A 73 13.31 -0.91 6.46
C VAL A 73 12.56 -1.63 5.34
N PHE A 74 11.23 -1.49 5.28
CA PHE A 74 10.45 -2.02 4.17
C PHE A 74 10.80 -1.29 2.86
N SER A 75 10.93 -2.03 1.77
CA SER A 75 11.25 -1.48 0.46
C SER A 75 10.27 -2.09 -0.54
N LEU A 76 9.38 -1.26 -1.10
CA LEU A 76 8.51 -1.69 -2.21
C LEU A 76 9.36 -2.22 -3.37
N GLY A 77 10.54 -1.63 -3.52
CA GLY A 77 11.76 -2.15 -4.16
C GLY A 77 11.92 -3.63 -4.14
N ASP A 78 12.42 -4.02 -3.00
CA ASP A 78 12.91 -5.35 -2.78
C ASP A 78 11.75 -6.34 -2.75
N TYR A 79 10.53 -5.87 -2.43
CA TYR A 79 9.31 -6.67 -2.56
C TYR A 79 8.89 -6.98 -4.00
N LEU A 80 8.89 -5.99 -4.89
CA LEU A 80 8.61 -6.25 -6.30
C LEU A 80 9.69 -7.13 -6.94
N ARG A 81 10.95 -7.03 -6.47
CA ARG A 81 12.01 -7.97 -6.85
C ARG A 81 11.81 -9.36 -6.24
N ALA A 82 11.41 -9.46 -4.98
CA ALA A 82 11.19 -10.76 -4.33
C ALA A 82 10.00 -11.52 -4.90
N LEU A 83 9.04 -10.84 -5.54
CA LEU A 83 8.03 -11.50 -6.36
C LEU A 83 8.64 -12.39 -7.45
N PHE A 84 9.89 -12.15 -7.91
CA PHE A 84 10.60 -13.07 -8.82
C PHE A 84 10.93 -14.43 -8.17
N ALA A 85 11.05 -14.51 -6.85
CA ALA A 85 11.29 -15.74 -6.10
C ALA A 85 10.06 -16.24 -5.31
N ALA A 86 8.96 -15.49 -5.31
CA ALA A 86 7.76 -15.84 -4.57
C ALA A 86 7.08 -17.13 -5.09
N PRO A 87 6.39 -17.89 -4.22
CA PRO A 87 5.54 -19.01 -4.63
C PRO A 87 4.48 -18.60 -5.66
N GLN A 88 3.94 -19.59 -6.37
CA GLN A 88 2.78 -19.38 -7.23
C GLN A 88 1.59 -18.79 -6.43
N GLY A 89 0.90 -17.81 -7.01
CA GLY A 89 -0.28 -17.22 -6.40
C GLY A 89 -0.61 -15.81 -6.88
N ASP A 90 -1.70 -15.27 -6.33
CA ASP A 90 -2.13 -13.89 -6.52
C ASP A 90 -1.68 -13.05 -5.32
N TYR A 91 -1.13 -11.88 -5.62
CA TYR A 91 -0.56 -10.98 -4.63
C TYR A 91 -1.08 -9.57 -4.83
N ARG A 92 -1.10 -8.78 -3.75
CA ARG A 92 -1.36 -7.35 -3.83
C ARG A 92 -0.43 -6.52 -2.97
N VAL A 93 -0.26 -5.27 -3.40
CA VAL A 93 0.27 -4.18 -2.58
C VAL A 93 -0.77 -3.07 -2.57
N ILE A 94 -1.05 -2.55 -1.38
CA ILE A 94 -1.94 -1.39 -1.20
C ILE A 94 -1.06 -0.18 -0.90
N VAL A 95 -1.24 0.90 -1.68
CA VAL A 95 -0.55 2.18 -1.49
C VAL A 95 -1.59 3.26 -1.20
N PHE A 96 -1.51 3.86 -0.02
CA PHE A 96 -2.30 5.03 0.34
C PHE A 96 -1.53 6.27 -0.10
N ILE A 97 -2.21 7.21 -0.77
CA ILE A 97 -1.62 8.48 -1.20
C ILE A 97 -2.49 9.59 -0.64
N ILE A 98 -1.86 10.41 0.22
CA ILE A 98 -2.50 11.53 0.92
C ILE A 98 -1.79 12.80 0.46
N THR A 99 -2.43 13.60 -0.38
CA THR A 99 -1.82 14.79 -1.01
C THR A 99 -2.88 15.77 -1.53
N ASN A 100 -2.53 17.05 -1.59
CA ASN A 100 -3.33 18.09 -2.26
C ASN A 100 -2.97 18.29 -3.75
N ARG A 101 -2.17 17.38 -4.33
CA ARG A 101 -1.77 17.43 -5.73
C ARG A 101 -2.43 16.32 -6.51
N ALA A 102 -3.11 16.70 -7.59
CA ALA A 102 -3.60 15.73 -8.57
C ALA A 102 -2.42 14.93 -9.14
N PHE A 103 -2.60 13.62 -9.25
CA PHE A 103 -1.65 12.72 -9.88
C PHE A 103 -2.39 11.84 -10.89
N ALA A 104 -1.75 11.57 -12.02
CA ALA A 104 -2.28 10.62 -12.99
C ALA A 104 -1.86 9.21 -12.58
N THR A 105 -2.82 8.35 -12.25
CA THR A 105 -2.58 6.92 -12.31
C THR A 105 -2.58 6.55 -13.80
N SER A 106 -1.42 6.38 -14.42
CA SER A 106 -1.40 5.75 -15.73
C SER A 106 -2.05 4.37 -15.55
N GLY A 107 -3.23 4.13 -16.10
CA GLY A 107 -3.92 2.82 -16.06
C GLY A 107 -3.16 1.70 -16.79
N ARG A 108 -1.85 1.89 -16.99
CA ARG A 108 -0.89 0.92 -17.46
C ARG A 108 -0.29 0.24 -16.23
N PRO A 109 -0.04 -1.08 -16.28
CA PRO A 109 0.77 -1.74 -15.27
C PRO A 109 2.05 -0.92 -15.04
N ALA A 110 2.41 -0.70 -13.78
CA ALA A 110 3.66 0.00 -13.47
C ALA A 110 4.81 -0.73 -14.18
N THR A 111 5.57 -0.01 -15.01
CA THR A 111 6.75 -0.61 -15.65
C THR A 111 7.79 -0.94 -14.58
N ASN A 112 8.72 -1.86 -14.87
CA ASN A 112 9.84 -2.13 -13.95
C ASN A 112 10.62 -0.84 -13.61
N GLU A 113 10.70 0.14 -14.51
CA GLU A 113 11.31 1.46 -14.26
C GLU A 113 10.47 2.36 -13.34
N GLN A 114 9.14 2.36 -13.48
CA GLN A 114 8.24 3.13 -12.60
C GLN A 114 8.17 2.50 -11.22
N ALA A 115 8.18 1.17 -11.16
CA ALA A 115 8.47 0.43 -9.96
C ALA A 115 9.81 0.93 -9.41
N GLU A 116 10.94 0.84 -10.15
CA GLU A 116 12.30 1.33 -9.78
C GLU A 116 12.36 2.72 -9.18
N ALA A 117 11.59 3.68 -9.70
CA ALA A 117 11.46 5.02 -9.12
C ALA A 117 10.76 5.01 -7.73
N TRP A 118 9.78 4.12 -7.50
CA TRP A 118 9.24 3.82 -6.16
C TRP A 118 10.21 3.01 -5.29
N LEU A 119 11.21 2.35 -5.87
CA LEU A 119 12.16 1.48 -5.15
C LEU A 119 13.30 2.27 -4.49
N SER A 120 13.52 3.54 -4.84
CA SER A 120 14.54 4.39 -4.22
C SER A 120 13.92 5.34 -3.19
N GLY A 121 14.16 5.13 -1.90
CA GLY A 121 13.86 6.12 -0.86
C GLY A 121 12.67 5.85 0.08
N GLY A 122 12.27 4.58 0.27
CA GLY A 122 11.32 4.22 1.31
C GLY A 122 11.84 4.61 2.70
N LEU A 123 11.04 5.35 3.47
CA LEU A 123 11.34 5.79 4.82
C LEU A 123 10.57 4.95 5.84
N ASP A 124 11.23 4.62 6.95
CA ASP A 124 10.64 3.93 8.10
C ASP A 124 9.59 4.79 8.82
N ARG A 125 9.69 6.11 8.70
CA ARG A 125 8.81 7.10 9.31
C ARG A 125 8.55 8.29 8.39
N LEU A 126 7.38 8.89 8.55
CA LEU A 126 7.04 10.12 7.85
C LEU A 126 7.95 11.28 8.33
N PRO A 127 8.60 12.07 7.46
CA PRO A 127 9.39 13.22 7.88
C PRO A 127 8.57 14.26 8.65
N ARG A 128 9.16 14.90 9.67
CA ARG A 128 8.48 15.90 10.50
C ARG A 128 7.89 17.07 9.70
N SER A 129 8.58 17.48 8.63
CA SER A 129 8.11 18.55 7.73
C SER A 129 6.79 18.19 7.04
N ILE A 130 6.58 16.91 6.71
CA ILE A 130 5.31 16.43 6.13
C ILE A 130 4.29 16.17 7.23
N GLN A 131 4.70 15.62 8.38
CA GLN A 131 3.79 15.40 9.51
C GLN A 131 3.07 16.67 9.95
N ALA A 132 3.74 17.83 9.89
CA ALA A 132 3.20 19.12 10.30
C ALA A 132 2.25 19.78 9.28
N LEU A 133 2.13 19.23 8.06
CA LEU A 133 1.22 19.77 7.06
C LEU A 133 -0.24 19.56 7.49
N PRO A 134 -1.14 20.52 7.19
CA PRO A 134 -2.55 20.38 7.49
C PRO A 134 -3.21 19.31 6.61
N PHE A 135 -4.15 18.56 7.18
CA PHE A 135 -5.10 17.72 6.45
C PHE A 135 -6.38 18.54 6.17
N ASP A 136 -6.25 19.63 5.42
CA ASP A 136 -7.34 20.53 5.04
C ASP A 136 -8.17 20.01 3.86
N ALA A 137 -9.25 20.70 3.48
CA ALA A 137 -10.19 20.29 2.43
C ALA A 137 -9.55 20.01 1.06
N ASP A 138 -8.37 20.55 0.77
CA ASP A 138 -7.68 20.36 -0.52
C ASP A 138 -6.89 19.05 -0.56
N VAL A 139 -6.65 18.39 0.58
CA VAL A 139 -5.93 17.11 0.64
C VAL A 139 -6.83 15.93 0.27
N GLU A 140 -6.53 15.25 -0.82
CA GLU A 140 -7.23 14.03 -1.20
C GLU A 140 -6.59 12.78 -0.61
N ALA A 141 -7.43 11.75 -0.42
CA ALA A 141 -7.04 10.44 0.05
C ALA A 141 -7.39 9.36 -0.97
N SER A 142 -6.35 8.79 -1.57
CA SER A 142 -6.45 7.73 -2.57
C SER A 142 -5.84 6.44 -2.05
N ALA A 143 -6.43 5.30 -2.44
CA ALA A 143 -5.86 3.98 -2.19
C ALA A 143 -5.72 3.25 -3.53
N LEU A 144 -4.48 2.93 -3.90
CA LEU A 144 -4.15 2.18 -5.09
C LEU A 144 -3.89 0.73 -4.71
N VAL A 145 -4.54 -0.20 -5.40
CA VAL A 145 -4.38 -1.64 -5.18
C VAL A 145 -3.72 -2.25 -6.40
N TYR A 146 -2.41 -2.51 -6.29
CA TYR A 146 -1.64 -3.19 -7.32
C TYR A 146 -1.77 -4.69 -7.13
N GLN A 147 -2.04 -5.41 -8.20
CA GLN A 147 -2.14 -6.88 -8.18
C GLN A 147 -1.16 -7.52 -9.13
N PHE A 148 -0.61 -8.64 -8.67
CA PHE A 148 0.40 -9.42 -9.37
C PHE A 148 0.00 -10.88 -9.36
N ARG A 149 0.19 -11.56 -10.49
CA ARG A 149 0.04 -13.01 -10.59
C ARG A 149 1.39 -13.66 -10.82
N LYS A 150 1.68 -14.69 -10.04
CA LYS A 150 2.80 -15.61 -10.24
C LYS A 150 2.25 -16.95 -10.73
N SER A 151 2.63 -17.34 -11.95
CA SER A 151 2.13 -18.57 -12.59
C SER A 151 2.90 -19.83 -12.18
N GLY A 152 4.16 -19.71 -11.79
CA GLY A 152 5.03 -20.84 -11.41
C GLY A 152 6.33 -20.39 -10.76
N HIS A 153 7.11 -21.34 -10.24
CA HIS A 153 8.41 -21.07 -9.65
C HIS A 153 9.43 -20.66 -10.74
N GLY A 154 10.01 -19.46 -10.63
CA GLY A 154 10.95 -18.91 -11.61
C GLY A 154 10.34 -18.03 -12.71
N ASP A 155 9.01 -18.08 -12.91
CA ASP A 155 8.33 -17.20 -13.87
C ASP A 155 8.30 -15.76 -13.37
N PRO A 156 8.41 -14.71 -14.20
CA PRO A 156 8.22 -13.35 -13.72
C PRO A 156 6.79 -13.15 -13.18
N ALA A 157 6.65 -12.39 -12.08
CA ALA A 157 5.33 -11.95 -11.66
C ALA A 157 4.79 -10.93 -12.67
N VAL A 158 3.53 -11.10 -13.07
CA VAL A 158 2.89 -10.22 -14.05
C VAL A 158 1.88 -9.34 -13.35
N ALA A 159 2.03 -8.03 -13.49
CA ALA A 159 1.05 -7.07 -13.02
C ALA A 159 -0.26 -7.22 -13.81
N LEU A 160 -1.37 -7.34 -13.09
CA LEU A 160 -2.69 -7.52 -13.70
C LEU A 160 -3.25 -6.16 -14.13
N ALA A 161 -3.44 -5.98 -15.44
CA ALA A 161 -4.03 -4.75 -16.01
C ALA A 161 -5.50 -4.55 -15.57
N SER A 162 -6.21 -5.65 -15.34
CA SER A 162 -7.58 -5.66 -14.85
C SER A 162 -7.70 -6.74 -13.78
N SER A 163 -8.18 -6.33 -12.60
CA SER A 163 -8.54 -7.29 -11.56
C SER A 163 -10.01 -7.66 -11.67
N THR A 164 -10.34 -8.89 -11.31
CA THR A 164 -11.73 -9.37 -11.21
C THR A 164 -12.51 -8.68 -10.09
N THR A 165 -11.81 -8.02 -9.17
CA THR A 165 -12.37 -7.43 -7.95
C THR A 165 -11.92 -5.99 -7.80
N SER A 166 -12.85 -5.05 -7.66
CA SER A 166 -12.56 -3.61 -7.56
C SER A 166 -11.61 -3.28 -6.39
N ALA A 167 -10.84 -2.19 -6.53
CA ALA A 167 -9.93 -1.72 -5.47
C ALA A 167 -10.67 -1.47 -4.13
N ALA A 168 -11.89 -0.93 -4.18
CA ALA A 168 -12.72 -0.73 -3.00
C ALA A 168 -13.06 -2.06 -2.32
N THR A 169 -13.50 -3.06 -3.09
CA THR A 169 -13.82 -4.39 -2.56
C THR A 169 -12.58 -5.07 -1.97
N GLN A 170 -11.39 -4.89 -2.55
CA GLN A 170 -10.16 -5.42 -1.99
C GLN A 170 -9.75 -4.75 -0.68
N LEU A 171 -9.94 -3.43 -0.59
CA LEU A 171 -9.69 -2.67 0.62
C LEU A 171 -10.68 -3.02 1.74
N ASP A 172 -11.92 -3.36 1.40
CA ASP A 172 -12.89 -3.88 2.37
C ASP A 172 -12.47 -5.28 2.85
N ARG A 173 -12.12 -6.18 1.93
CA ARG A 173 -11.72 -7.56 2.23
C ARG A 173 -10.39 -7.67 3.00
N SER A 174 -9.51 -6.68 2.91
CA SER A 174 -8.30 -6.61 3.74
C SER A 174 -8.61 -6.34 5.22
N GLY A 175 -9.82 -5.90 5.55
CA GLY A 175 -10.22 -5.45 6.87
C GLY A 175 -9.78 -4.02 7.20
N ILE A 176 -9.03 -3.35 6.32
CA ILE A 176 -8.48 -2.00 6.59
C ILE A 176 -9.60 -0.98 6.78
N VAL A 177 -10.63 -0.98 5.92
CA VAL A 177 -11.75 -0.05 6.06
C VAL A 177 -12.48 -0.25 7.39
N ALA A 178 -12.69 -1.50 7.80
CA ALA A 178 -13.31 -1.81 9.09
C ALA A 178 -12.44 -1.39 10.29
N ALA A 179 -11.11 -1.44 10.15
CA ALA A 179 -10.19 -0.96 11.17
C ALA A 179 -10.17 0.57 11.27
N LEU A 180 -10.20 1.29 10.14
CA LEU A 180 -10.23 2.76 10.10
C LEU A 180 -11.48 3.38 10.72
N ARG A 181 -12.58 2.63 10.81
CA ARG A 181 -13.84 3.08 11.43
C ARG A 181 -13.82 3.09 12.96
N ARG A 182 -12.89 2.35 13.59
CA ARG A 182 -12.81 2.21 15.05
C ARG A 182 -12.17 3.44 15.66
#